data_AF-A0A7X9DMN4-F1
#
_entry.id   AF-A0A7X9DMN4-F1
#
_cell.length_a   1.000
_cell.length_b   1.000
_cell.length_c   1.000
_cell.angle_alpha   90.00
_cell.angle_beta   90.00
_cell.angle_gamma   90.00
#
_symmetry.space_group_name_H-M   'P 1'
#
loop_
_entity.id
_entity.type
_entity.pdbx_description
1 polymer ?
#
loop_
_entity_poly.entity_id
_entity_poly.type
_entity_poly.pdbx_seq_one_letter_code
_entity_poly.pdbx_strand_id
1 'polypeptide(L)' 'IAMVSGWISAKKGRQQTLFGDSGFALSDHADFPGLVKAVASTGAERIITMHGYAAQFASSLNEIGYRAEAAMQ' A
#
# COMPACT_ATOMS: atom_id res chain seq x y z
N ILE A 1 23.68 -8.64 -15.68
CA ILE A 1 22.93 -9.63 -14.88
C ILE A 1 22.41 -8.89 -13.66
N ALA A 2 21.11 -8.60 -13.58
CA ALA A 2 20.52 -7.93 -12.43
C ALA A 2 20.01 -9.00 -11.45
N MET A 3 20.54 -9.00 -10.23
CA MET A 3 20.09 -9.88 -9.14
C MET A 3 18.90 -9.23 -8.43
N VAL A 4 17.73 -9.84 -8.52
CA VAL A 4 16.57 -9.53 -7.68
C VAL A 4 16.53 -10.56 -6.57
N SER A 5 17.22 -10.28 -5.47
CA SER A 5 17.03 -10.98 -4.20
C SER A 5 17.20 -9.97 -3.08
N GLY A 6 16.18 -9.16 -2.87
CA GLY A 6 16.11 -8.22 -1.76
C GLY A 6 15.85 -8.97 -0.46
N TRP A 7 16.86 -9.03 0.41
CA TRP A 7 16.75 -8.93 1.87
C TRP A 7 18.07 -8.34 2.37
N ILE A 8 18.17 -7.01 2.35
CA ILE A 8 19.27 -6.34 3.06
C ILE A 8 18.83 -6.23 4.52
N SER A 9 19.26 -7.20 5.32
CA SER A 9 19.24 -7.04 6.78
C SER A 9 20.30 -5.98 7.11
N ALA A 10 19.86 -4.74 7.30
CA ALA A 10 20.71 -3.60 7.58
C ALA A 10 21.38 -3.75 8.96
N LYS A 11 22.44 -4.56 9.04
CA LYS A 11 23.42 -4.45 10.13
C LYS A 11 24.31 -3.24 9.83
N LYS A 12 24.32 -2.31 10.79
CA LYS A 12 25.07 -1.05 10.79
C LYS A 12 26.50 -1.24 10.25
N GLY A 13 26.81 -0.63 9.12
CA GLY A 13 28.19 -0.54 8.59
C GLY A 13 28.33 -0.80 7.10
N ARG A 14 28.87 0.20 6.39
CA ARG A 14 29.45 0.20 5.03
C ARG A 14 28.58 -0.24 3.83
N GLN A 15 27.46 -0.93 4.03
CA GLN A 15 26.55 -1.28 2.92
C GLN A 15 25.62 -0.15 2.52
N GLN A 16 25.31 0.79 3.44
CA GLN A 16 24.43 1.93 3.14
C GLN A 16 25.01 2.92 2.13
N THR A 17 26.34 3.00 1.97
CA THR A 17 26.98 4.00 1.09
C THR A 17 27.13 3.52 -0.36
N LEU A 18 26.84 2.25 -0.66
CA LEU A 18 26.92 1.69 -2.01
C LEU A 18 25.58 1.77 -2.76
N PHE A 19 24.48 1.85 -2.02
CA PHE A 19 23.14 2.01 -2.56
C PHE A 19 22.71 3.43 -2.20
N GLY A 20 22.91 4.37 -3.14
CA GLY A 20 22.58 5.79 -2.94
C GLY A 20 21.17 6.00 -2.38
N ASP A 21 20.93 7.20 -1.85
CA ASP A 21 19.79 7.67 -1.05
C ASP A 21 18.37 7.54 -1.68
N SER A 22 18.12 6.52 -2.49
CA SER A 22 16.86 6.26 -3.17
C SER A 22 16.70 4.76 -3.39
N GLY A 23 16.46 4.04 -2.30
CA GLY A 23 15.81 2.75 -2.40
C GLY A 23 14.41 2.98 -2.98
N PHE A 24 14.14 2.49 -4.18
CA PHE A 24 12.78 2.50 -4.72
C PHE A 24 11.92 1.61 -3.83
N ALA A 25 10.83 2.16 -3.30
CA ALA A 25 9.83 1.37 -2.60
C ALA A 25 9.16 0.43 -3.62
N LEU A 26 9.74 -0.76 -3.81
CA LEU A 26 9.10 -1.84 -4.56
C LEU A 26 8.14 -2.56 -3.59
N SER A 27 6.97 -1.96 -3.41
CA SER A 27 5.87 -2.54 -2.64
C SER A 27 4.88 -3.15 -3.63
N ASP A 28 4.47 -4.40 -3.41
CA ASP A 28 3.36 -5.03 -4.16
C ASP A 28 1.98 -4.45 -3.75
N HIS A 29 1.98 -3.44 -2.87
CA HIS A 29 0.78 -2.75 -2.43
C HIS A 29 0.45 -1.59 -3.36
N ALA A 30 -0.80 -1.56 -3.84
CA ALA A 30 -1.34 -0.40 -4.55
C ALA A 30 -1.25 0.86 -3.67
N ASP A 31 -0.90 1.97 -4.30
CA ASP A 31 -0.99 3.30 -3.70
C ASP A 31 -2.46 3.73 -3.54
N PHE A 32 -2.69 4.81 -2.79
CA PHE A 32 -4.05 5.28 -2.52
C PHE A 32 -4.87 5.59 -3.79
N PRO A 33 -4.35 6.31 -4.80
CA PRO A 33 -5.05 6.47 -6.08
C PRO A 33 -5.34 5.15 -6.80
N GLY A 34 -4.41 4.20 -6.77
CA GLY A 34 -4.59 2.85 -7.32
C GLY A 34 -5.73 2.09 -6.64
N LEU A 35 -5.80 2.17 -5.30
CA LEU A 35 -6.89 1.57 -4.51
C LEU A 35 -8.25 2.19 -4.84
N VAL A 36 -8.35 3.51 -4.93
CA VAL A 36 -9.61 4.19 -5.29
C VAL A 36 -10.05 3.83 -6.71
N LYS A 37 -9.11 3.78 -7.65
CA LYS A 37 -9.41 3.35 -9.04
C LYS A 37 -9.90 1.90 -9.09
N ALA A 38 -9.28 1.01 -8.32
CA ALA A 38 -9.71 -0.38 -8.22
C ALA A 38 -11.15 -0.47 -7.68
N VAL A 39 -11.47 0.26 -6.61
CA VAL A 39 -12.83 0.35 -6.05
C VAL A 39 -13.81 0.85 -7.12
N ALA A 40 -13.50 1.96 -7.79
CA ALA A 40 -14.36 2.51 -8.84
C ALA A 40 -14.61 1.53 -9.99
N SER A 41 -13.58 0.77 -10.40
CA SER A 41 -13.72 -0.23 -11.46
C SER A 41 -14.60 -1.44 -11.09
N THR A 42 -14.78 -1.71 -9.80
CA THR A 42 -15.56 -2.88 -9.35
C THR A 42 -17.06 -2.66 -9.45
N GLY A 43 -17.53 -1.40 -9.36
CA GLY A 43 -18.97 -1.10 -9.26
C GLY A 43 -19.63 -1.66 -8.00
N ALA A 44 -18.86 -1.97 -6.95
CA ALA A 44 -19.38 -2.59 -5.74
C ALA A 44 -20.32 -1.65 -4.96
N GLU A 45 -21.46 -2.18 -4.51
CA GLU A 45 -22.45 -1.45 -3.69
C GLU A 45 -21.99 -1.26 -2.23
N ARG A 46 -21.10 -2.15 -1.76
CA ARG A 46 -20.53 -2.12 -0.41
C ARG A 46 -19.06 -2.53 -0.47
N ILE A 47 -18.19 -1.73 0.15
CA ILE A 47 -16.76 -1.99 0.23
C ILE A 47 -16.38 -2.31 1.67
N ILE A 48 -15.67 -3.42 1.86
CA ILE A 48 -15.12 -3.82 3.16
C ILE A 48 -13.61 -3.68 3.10
N THR A 49 -13.05 -2.81 3.94
CA THR A 49 -11.59 -2.63 4.04
C THR A 49 -11.04 -3.53 5.15
N MET A 50 -9.89 -4.14 4.90
CA MET A 50 -9.22 -5.05 5.85
C MET A 50 -7.73 -4.78 5.90
N HIS A 51 -7.11 -5.06 7.05
CA HIS A 51 -5.69 -4.85 7.35
C HIS A 51 -5.20 -3.40 7.17
N GLY A 52 -4.01 -3.09 7.69
CA GLY A 52 -3.39 -1.76 7.57
C GLY A 52 -4.28 -0.63 8.09
N TYR A 53 -4.34 0.48 7.35
CA TYR A 53 -5.16 1.67 7.67
C TYR A 53 -6.64 1.51 7.23
N ALA A 54 -7.23 0.35 7.49
CA ALA A 54 -8.58 0.00 7.02
C ALA A 54 -9.65 1.04 7.38
N ALA A 55 -9.69 1.51 8.63
CA ALA A 55 -10.66 2.49 9.10
C ALA A 55 -10.50 3.85 8.40
N GLN A 56 -9.25 4.31 8.24
CA GLN A 56 -8.96 5.57 7.56
C GLN A 56 -9.32 5.49 6.07
N PHE A 57 -8.97 4.40 5.41
CA PHE A 57 -9.32 4.19 4.00
C PHE A 57 -10.83 4.09 3.80
N ALA A 58 -11.56 3.40 4.68
CA ALA A 58 -13.02 3.38 4.66
C ALA A 58 -13.61 4.79 4.85
N SER A 59 -13.09 5.59 5.77
CA SER A 59 -13.52 6.99 5.94
C SER A 59 -13.35 7.80 4.66
N SER A 60 -12.17 7.74 4.03
CA SER A 60 -11.89 8.45 2.77
C SER A 60 -12.78 7.99 1.62
N LEU A 61 -13.12 6.69 1.55
CA LEU A 61 -14.06 6.18 0.55
C LEU A 61 -15.50 6.70 0.79
N ASN A 62 -15.92 6.84 2.05
CA ASN A 62 -17.22 7.44 2.38
C ASN A 62 -17.29 8.93 2.03
N GLU A 63 -16.21 9.68 2.23
CA GLU A 63 -16.14 11.10 1.87
C GLU A 63 -16.33 11.34 0.36
N ILE A 64 -15.89 10.41 -0.48
CA ILE A 64 -16.06 10.47 -1.94
C ILE A 64 -17.35 9.77 -2.43
N GLY A 65 -18.23 9.35 -1.51
CA GLY A 65 -19.57 8.85 -1.82
C GLY A 65 -19.73 7.32 -1.95
N TYR A 66 -18.70 6.54 -1.62
CA TYR A 66 -18.83 5.08 -1.55
C TYR A 66 -19.28 4.61 -0.18
N ARG A 67 -20.10 3.57 -0.12
CA ARG A 67 -20.45 2.92 1.15
C ARG A 67 -19.34 1.96 1.59
N ALA A 68 -18.45 2.43 2.47
CA ALA A 68 -17.30 1.65 2.93
C ALA A 68 -17.27 1.44 4.45
N GLU A 69 -16.90 0.25 4.89
CA GLU A 69 -16.79 -0.12 6.31
C GLU A 69 -15.49 -0.89 6.55
N ALA A 70 -14.80 -0.61 7.65
CA ALA A 70 -13.66 -1.43 8.07
C ALA A 70 -14.15 -2.70 8.76
N ALA A 71 -13.60 -3.85 8.38
CA ALA A 71 -13.85 -5.09 9.12
C ALA A 71 -13.28 -4.94 10.54
N MET A 72 -14.08 -5.31 11.55
CA MET A 72 -13.56 -5.53 12.90
C MET A 72 -12.55 -6.69 12.83
N GLN A 73 -11.36 -6.47 13.38
CA GLN A 73 -10.32 -7.49 13.50
C GLN A 73 -10.49 -8.27 14.81
#